data_AF-M1EQG9-F1
#
_entry.id   AF-M1EQG9-F1
#
_cell.length_a   1.000
_cell.length_b   1.000
_cell.length_c   1.000
_cell.angle_alpha   90.00
_cell.angle_beta   90.00
_cell.angle_gamma   90.00
#
_symmetry.space_group_name_H-M   'P 1'
#
loop_
_entity.id
_entity.type
_entity.pdbx_description
1 polymer ?
#
loop_
_entity_poly.entity_id
_entity_poly.type
_entity_poly.pdbx_seq_one_letter_code
_entity_poly.pdbx_strand_id
1 'polypeptide(L)'
;SDSLLEELIAAHLVLPNRVTVPVKKGLDVTNLLFPLPCGVIRVHLLEAEMLAQKDSFLGIRGKSDPYAKVSIGLQHFRSRTIYKDL
;
A
#
# COMPACT_ATOMS: atom_id res chain seq x y z
N SER A 1 4.28 -29.08 55.75
CA SER A 1 3.09 -28.37 55.24
C SER A 1 3.49 -27.31 54.23
N ASP A 2 4.48 -26.47 54.54
CA ASP A 2 4.87 -25.33 53.69
C ASP A 2 5.54 -25.75 52.38
N SER A 3 6.32 -26.84 52.37
CA SER A 3 6.95 -27.37 51.14
C SER A 3 5.95 -27.85 50.07
N LEU A 4 4.82 -28.43 50.50
CA LEU A 4 3.77 -28.89 49.57
C LEU A 4 3.03 -27.71 48.94
N LEU A 5 2.89 -26.61 49.68
CA LEU A 5 2.29 -25.39 49.17
C LEU A 5 3.21 -24.74 48.13
N GLU A 6 4.52 -24.68 48.40
CA GLU A 6 5.52 -24.19 47.45
C GLU A 6 5.55 -25.02 46.16
N GLU A 7 5.51 -26.35 46.25
CA GLU A 7 5.45 -27.23 45.09
C GLU A 7 4.17 -27.03 44.26
N LEU A 8 3.02 -26.82 44.92
CA LEU A 8 1.76 -26.56 44.24
C LEU A 8 1.77 -25.22 43.49
N ILE A 9 2.31 -24.17 44.12
CA ILE A 9 2.49 -22.85 43.50
C ILE A 9 3.46 -22.95 42.33
N ALA A 10 4.59 -23.63 42.51
CA ALA A 10 5.58 -23.85 41.46
C ALA A 10 4.97 -24.58 40.26
N ALA A 11 4.18 -25.64 40.49
CA ALA A 11 3.49 -26.37 39.44
C ALA A 11 2.45 -25.52 38.68
N HIS A 12 1.84 -24.52 39.34
CA HIS A 12 0.91 -23.59 38.69
C HIS A 12 1.60 -22.47 37.89
N LEU A 13 2.85 -22.14 38.20
CA LEU A 13 3.61 -21.08 37.54
C LEU A 13 4.41 -21.56 36.32
N VAL A 14 4.47 -22.86 36.08
CA VAL A 14 5.15 -23.47 34.93
C VAL A 14 4.17 -23.81 33.80
N LEU A 15 4.72 -24.04 32.61
CA LEU A 15 3.95 -24.53 31.47
C LEU A 15 3.24 -25.85 31.85
N PRO A 16 1.99 -26.06 31.38
CA PRO A 16 1.28 -25.32 30.33
C PRO A 16 0.57 -24.02 30.79
N ASN A 17 0.57 -23.71 32.09
CA ASN A 17 -0.08 -22.53 32.63
C ASN A 17 0.67 -21.26 32.22
N ARG A 18 -0.02 -20.34 31.56
CA ARG A 18 0.55 -19.07 31.10
C ARG A 18 -0.50 -17.97 31.10
N VAL A 19 -0.06 -16.76 31.39
CA VAL A 19 -0.88 -15.55 31.25
C VAL A 19 -0.55 -14.91 29.91
N THR A 20 -1.46 -15.02 28.95
CA THR A 20 -1.34 -14.31 27.66
C THR A 20 -2.05 -12.97 27.75
N VAL A 21 -1.32 -11.87 27.60
CA VAL A 21 -1.89 -10.52 27.51
C VAL A 21 -2.00 -10.12 26.05
N PRO A 22 -3.21 -10.15 25.44
CA PRO A 22 -3.36 -9.71 24.06
C PRO A 22 -3.17 -8.19 23.97
N VAL A 23 -2.31 -7.74 23.04
CA VAL A 23 -2.04 -6.31 22.81
C VAL A 23 -3.30 -5.56 22.34
N LYS A 24 -4.18 -6.24 21.60
CA LYS A 24 -5.47 -5.71 21.15
C LYS A 24 -6.48 -6.85 21.02
N LYS A 25 -7.63 -6.74 21.68
CA LYS A 25 -8.73 -7.71 21.57
C LYS A 25 -9.27 -7.71 20.14
N GLY A 26 -9.45 -8.90 19.56
CA GLY A 26 -10.02 -9.05 18.20
C GLY A 26 -9.13 -8.55 17.07
N LEU A 27 -7.81 -8.43 17.29
CA LEU A 27 -6.88 -8.10 16.20
C LEU A 27 -6.74 -9.29 15.27
N ASP A 28 -7.26 -9.15 14.06
CA ASP A 28 -7.02 -10.13 13.02
C ASP A 28 -5.63 -9.91 12.41
N VAL A 29 -4.67 -10.72 12.86
CA VAL A 29 -3.29 -10.70 12.38
C VAL A 29 -3.20 -11.08 10.90
N THR A 30 -4.16 -11.87 10.39
CA THR A 30 -4.12 -12.34 9.00
C THR A 30 -4.33 -11.21 8.00
N ASN A 31 -5.29 -10.32 8.26
CA ASN A 31 -5.54 -9.13 7.44
C ASN A 31 -4.37 -8.12 7.46
N LEU A 32 -3.59 -8.09 8.55
CA LEU A 32 -2.40 -7.24 8.63
C LEU A 32 -1.22 -7.82 7.84
N LEU A 33 -1.04 -9.13 7.90
CA LEU A 33 0.07 -9.81 7.19
C LEU A 33 -0.23 -9.98 5.70
N PHE A 34 -1.49 -10.24 5.35
CA PHE A 34 -1.95 -10.56 4.01
C PHE A 34 -3.23 -9.80 3.67
N PRO A 35 -3.15 -8.47 3.45
CA PRO A 35 -4.31 -7.69 3.06
C PRO A 35 -4.80 -8.12 1.68
N LEU A 36 -6.03 -8.64 1.61
CA LEU A 36 -6.68 -8.95 0.34
C LEU A 36 -7.08 -7.63 -0.34
N PRO A 37 -6.81 -7.47 -1.65
CA PRO A 37 -7.25 -6.28 -2.36
C PRO A 37 -8.78 -6.25 -2.43
N CYS A 38 -9.39 -5.12 -2.05
CA CYS A 38 -10.84 -4.94 -2.13
C CYS A 38 -11.39 -5.02 -3.57
N GLY A 39 -10.52 -4.84 -4.57
CA GLY A 39 -10.86 -4.92 -5.98
C GLY A 39 -9.70 -4.50 -6.88
N VAL A 40 -9.88 -4.62 -8.19
CA VAL A 40 -8.89 -4.20 -9.20
C VAL A 40 -9.51 -3.16 -10.11
N ILE A 41 -8.79 -2.05 -10.31
CA ILE A 41 -9.18 -0.98 -11.23
C ILE A 41 -8.32 -1.08 -12.48
N ARG A 42 -8.95 -1.09 -13.65
CA ARG A 42 -8.28 -1.03 -14.95
C ARG A 42 -8.55 0.32 -15.60
N VAL A 43 -7.49 1.12 -15.78
CA VAL A 43 -7.55 2.43 -16.44
C VAL A 43 -7.07 2.28 -17.87
N HIS A 44 -7.94 2.61 -18.82
CA HIS A 44 -7.59 2.68 -20.24
C HIS A 44 -7.25 4.14 -20.59
N LEU A 45 -5.97 4.40 -20.78
CA LEU A 45 -5.51 5.66 -21.35
C LEU A 45 -5.65 5.56 -22.87
N LEU A 46 -6.61 6.29 -23.44
CA LEU A 46 -6.85 6.33 -24.87
C LEU A 46 -6.03 7.49 -25.47
N GLU A 47 -6.70 8.58 -25.79
CA GLU A 47 -6.13 9.73 -26.48
C GLU A 47 -6.44 11.01 -25.71
N ALA A 48 -5.75 12.09 -26.07
CA ALA A 48 -6.00 13.41 -25.53
C ALA A 48 -5.95 14.43 -26.66
N GLU A 49 -6.92 15.34 -26.67
CA GLU A 49 -7.06 16.36 -27.72
C GLU A 49 -6.85 17.76 -27.13
N MET A 50 -6.49 18.71 -28.01
CA MET A 50 -6.33 20.13 -27.67
C MET A 50 -5.40 20.37 -26.46
N LEU A 51 -4.28 19.65 -26.40
CA LEU A 51 -3.30 19.81 -25.33
C LEU A 51 -2.62 21.18 -25.42
N ALA A 52 -2.52 21.85 -24.28
CA ALA A 52 -1.85 23.14 -24.18
C ALA A 52 -0.37 22.99 -24.58
N GLN A 53 0.04 23.75 -25.59
CA GLN A 53 1.44 23.84 -26.02
C GLN A 53 2.25 24.57 -24.94
N LYS A 54 2.94 23.79 -24.11
CA LYS A 54 3.79 24.30 -23.04
C LYS A 54 5.26 24.33 -23.43
N ASP A 55 5.64 23.73 -24.55
CA ASP A 55 7.02 23.76 -25.04
C ASP A 55 7.25 25.03 -25.87
N SER A 56 8.06 25.93 -25.32
CA SER A 56 8.53 27.14 -25.99
C SER A 56 10.05 27.06 -26.11
N PHE A 57 10.55 26.94 -27.33
CA PHE A 57 11.99 27.04 -27.60
C PHE A 57 12.26 28.42 -28.20
N LEU A 58 13.08 29.23 -27.50
CA LEU A 58 13.45 30.59 -27.91
C LEU A 58 12.25 31.51 -28.29
N GLY A 59 11.12 31.38 -27.60
CA GLY A 59 9.93 32.23 -27.81
C GLY A 59 9.00 31.76 -28.95
N ILE A 60 9.36 30.70 -29.66
CA ILE A 60 8.49 30.03 -30.63
C ILE A 60 7.76 28.91 -29.90
N ARG A 61 6.42 28.97 -29.91
CA ARG A 61 5.56 27.89 -29.38
C ARG A 61 5.72 26.67 -30.28
N GLY A 62 6.32 25.62 -29.75
CA GLY A 62 6.48 24.34 -30.41
C GLY A 62 5.30 23.41 -30.10
N LYS A 63 5.22 22.32 -30.88
CA LYS A 63 4.38 21.17 -30.52
C LYS A 63 4.90 20.58 -29.22
N SER A 64 4.00 20.26 -28.29
CA SER A 64 4.42 19.67 -27.02
C SER A 64 4.63 18.16 -27.15
N ASP A 65 5.47 17.62 -26.27
CA ASP A 65 5.72 16.18 -26.12
C ASP A 65 4.87 15.63 -24.94
N PRO A 66 3.57 15.32 -25.15
CA PRO A 66 2.69 14.98 -24.06
C PRO A 66 2.95 13.58 -23.48
N TYR A 67 2.68 13.46 -22.17
CA TYR A 67 2.57 12.19 -21.46
C TYR A 67 1.52 12.31 -20.36
N ALA A 68 0.89 11.20 -19.99
CA ALA A 68 -0.06 11.12 -18.88
C ALA A 68 0.60 10.52 -17.64
N LYS A 69 0.27 11.06 -16.48
CA LYS A 69 0.63 10.49 -15.17
C LYS A 69 -0.65 10.10 -14.44
N VAL A 70 -0.82 8.80 -14.19
CA VAL A 70 -1.97 8.24 -13.46
C VAL A 70 -1.51 7.83 -12.07
N SER A 71 -2.22 8.29 -11.04
CA SER A 71 -1.90 7.95 -9.63
C SER A 71 -3.12 7.36 -8.94
N ILE A 72 -2.98 6.17 -8.38
CA ILE A 72 -4.01 5.47 -7.60
C ILE A 72 -3.41 5.13 -6.24
N GLY A 73 -3.69 5.98 -5.25
CA GLY A 73 -3.08 5.86 -3.92
C GLY A 73 -1.55 5.95 -4.00
N LEU A 74 -0.88 4.86 -3.64
CA LEU A 74 0.57 4.71 -3.68
C LEU A 74 1.12 4.26 -5.05
N GLN A 75 0.25 3.86 -5.97
CA GLN A 75 0.66 3.39 -7.29
C GLN A 75 0.71 4.55 -8.28
N HIS A 76 1.83 4.67 -8.99
CA HIS A 76 2.04 5.71 -9.99
C HIS A 76 2.42 5.07 -11.32
N PHE A 77 1.72 5.45 -12.37
CA PHE A 77 1.97 5.01 -13.74
C PHE A 77 2.23 6.23 -14.62
N ARG A 78 3.22 6.13 -15.49
CA ARG A 78 3.54 7.16 -16.49
C ARG A 78 3.40 6.54 -17.88
N SER A 79 2.63 7.18 -18.74
CA SER A 79 2.56 6.77 -20.14
C SER A 79 3.88 7.06 -20.85
N ARG A 80 4.05 6.44 -22.02
CA ARG A 80 5.13 6.86 -22.93
C ARG A 80 4.91 8.31 -23.33
N THR A 81 6.00 9.04 -23.47
CA THR A 81 5.97 10.36 -24.08
C THR A 81 5.74 10.17 -25.58
N ILE A 82 4.74 10.86 -26.12
CA ILE A 82 4.47 10.86 -27.56
C ILE A 82 5.24 12.03 -28.17
N TYR A 83 6.18 11.72 -29.06
CA TYR A 83 7.02 12.70 -29.74
C TYR A 83 6.47 12.92 -31.15
N LYS A 84 6.21 14.17 -31.52
CA LYS A 84 5.93 14.62 -32.91
C LYS A 84 4.61 14.19 -33.59
N ASP A 85 3.66 13.57 -32.88
CA ASP A 85 2.37 13.12 -33.48
C ASP A 85 1.18 14.10 -33.34
N LEU A 86 1.40 15.33 -32.86
CA LEU A 86 0.41 16.42 -32.81
C LEU A 86 0.88 17.55 -33.68
#